data_AF-A0A6P8Z6S8-F1
#
_entry.id   AF-A0A6P8Z6S8-F1
#
_cell.length_a   1.000
_cell.length_b   1.000
_cell.length_c   1.000
_cell.angle_alpha   90.00
_cell.angle_beta   90.00
_cell.angle_gamma   90.00
#
_symmetry.space_group_name_H-M   'P 1'
#
loop_
_entity.id
_entity.type
_entity.pdbx_description
1 polymer ?
#
loop_
_entity_poly.entity_id
_entity_poly.type
_entity_poly.pdbx_seq_one_letter_code
_entity_poly.pdbx_strand_id
1 'polypeptide(L)'
;MSSCINDCKREHKIEVEPLQDADQVEHSLLLIKGRLQPSCTSAKQLKATLSLRQQEQEQLTQLTTAGEFKLLFDLGESDTAAECELHLCCCNAQRRLQFRYQPRRSTYRVQPLLLLCEDENEQSVEDLCACIDLNLRLVQCIYAHKLSAAGFGNRTFTLNGACCVFRSQLSCATARDCVEDELWQRFASEILSSDDWGQQLHLKFVAFISCTRYDGDAVAASGDYSYANIRRHLQAHAALGGGGLALFGTGHFYAWPRHFNQIGDCIRSSRRVDVASQPDESNYRRSYGGVYASTLGAVCHELGHCFDLGHTQEGVMGHGFDYLNRVLTVDQLTEHLPQRIVTTSAAAASASTSSRPRFTQLKLKQPAGNKFLDNYHSQRRNDCFYFSRNCAVILAQHRWLRPDLKAQLHNAHIQLLPDSSEIVSNIALRLVELRCNLNSLVAHYEEFPAQPATLRFRLPDALWHLLATQRSHYVFVLTIEGDTKRLACDPVQD
;
A
#
# COMPACT_ATOMS: atom_id res chain seq x y z
N MET A 1 1.52 -19.96 -36.57
CA MET A 1 0.35 -19.57 -37.40
C MET A 1 -0.61 -18.80 -36.53
N SER A 2 -0.89 -17.56 -36.93
CA SER A 2 -1.57 -16.52 -36.15
C SER A 2 -3.09 -16.75 -36.15
N SER A 3 -3.67 -17.07 -34.99
CA SER A 3 -5.12 -16.94 -34.80
C SER A 3 -5.42 -15.68 -33.98
N CYS A 4 -5.07 -14.52 -34.53
CA CYS A 4 -5.84 -13.32 -34.19
C CYS A 4 -7.24 -13.55 -34.79
N ILE A 5 -8.29 -13.47 -33.97
CA ILE A 5 -9.67 -13.62 -34.41
C ILE A 5 -9.97 -12.47 -35.38
N ASN A 6 -9.84 -12.74 -36.69
CA ASN A 6 -9.86 -11.78 -37.79
C ASN A 6 -11.27 -11.35 -38.23
N ASP A 7 -12.31 -11.66 -37.46
CA ASP A 7 -13.70 -11.42 -37.89
C ASP A 7 -14.17 -9.96 -37.78
N CYS A 8 -13.30 -9.02 -37.37
CA CYS A 8 -13.68 -7.61 -37.30
C CYS A 8 -13.07 -6.77 -38.42
N LYS A 9 -13.94 -6.14 -39.23
CA LYS A 9 -13.57 -5.22 -40.32
C LYS A 9 -13.22 -3.80 -39.87
N ARG A 10 -13.42 -3.46 -38.59
CA ARG A 10 -13.06 -2.15 -38.05
C ARG A 10 -11.56 -2.08 -37.81
N GLU A 11 -10.95 -0.94 -38.07
CA GLU A 11 -9.57 -0.69 -37.69
C GLU A 11 -9.51 -0.39 -36.19
N HIS A 12 -8.64 -1.09 -35.47
CA HIS A 12 -8.47 -0.91 -34.02
C HIS A 12 -7.05 -0.48 -33.70
N LYS A 13 -6.89 0.18 -32.57
CA LYS A 13 -5.63 0.60 -31.95
C LYS A 13 -5.60 0.11 -30.51
N ILE A 14 -4.49 -0.45 -30.08
CA ILE A 14 -4.25 -0.82 -28.67
C ILE A 14 -3.48 0.33 -28.02
N GLU A 15 -4.08 0.94 -27.01
CA GLU A 15 -3.45 1.94 -26.15
C GLU A 15 -3.01 1.30 -24.84
N VAL A 16 -1.80 1.66 -24.38
CA VAL A 16 -1.18 1.13 -23.17
C VAL A 16 -0.79 2.30 -22.26
N GLU A 17 -1.03 2.17 -20.97
CA GLU A 17 -0.72 3.18 -19.96
C GLU A 17 -0.07 2.51 -18.73
N PRO A 18 1.04 3.05 -18.16
CA PRO A 18 1.86 4.18 -18.62
C PRO A 18 3.09 3.78 -19.46
N LEU A 19 3.33 2.49 -19.73
CA LEU A 19 4.57 2.01 -20.36
C LEU A 19 4.73 2.54 -21.80
N GLN A 20 5.86 3.18 -22.06
CA GLN A 20 6.28 3.73 -23.35
C GLN A 20 7.50 2.99 -23.92
N ASP A 21 7.78 3.24 -25.19
CA ASP A 21 9.00 2.74 -25.83
C ASP A 21 10.25 3.37 -25.18
N ALA A 22 11.26 2.53 -24.97
CA ALA A 22 12.52 2.84 -24.27
C ALA A 22 12.39 3.17 -22.76
N ASP A 23 11.25 2.88 -22.14
CA ASP A 23 11.11 3.01 -20.68
C ASP A 23 12.04 2.05 -19.93
N GLN A 24 12.42 2.47 -18.71
CA GLN A 24 13.14 1.63 -17.76
C GLN A 24 12.19 1.15 -16.66
N VAL A 25 12.02 -0.17 -16.54
CA VAL A 25 11.23 -0.82 -15.50
C VAL A 25 12.18 -1.37 -14.44
N GLU A 26 11.95 -1.02 -13.17
CA GLU A 26 12.90 -1.37 -12.09
C GLU A 26 12.37 -2.35 -11.05
N HIS A 27 11.12 -2.76 -11.18
CA HIS A 27 10.44 -3.70 -10.29
C HIS A 27 10.17 -5.00 -11.04
N SER A 28 10.19 -6.12 -10.33
CA SER A 28 10.26 -7.45 -10.94
C SER A 28 8.90 -8.02 -11.40
N LEU A 29 7.79 -7.33 -11.16
CA LEU A 29 6.48 -7.67 -11.70
C LEU A 29 5.95 -6.51 -12.53
N LEU A 30 5.45 -6.74 -13.74
CA LEU A 30 5.02 -5.68 -14.66
C LEU A 30 3.51 -5.69 -14.83
N LEU A 31 2.83 -4.65 -14.33
CA LEU A 31 1.40 -4.43 -14.54
C LEU A 31 1.18 -3.55 -15.78
N ILE A 32 0.55 -4.13 -16.80
CA ILE A 32 0.15 -3.42 -18.02
C ILE A 32 -1.35 -3.17 -17.97
N LYS A 33 -1.74 -1.90 -18.13
CA LYS A 33 -3.13 -1.49 -18.34
C LYS A 33 -3.28 -0.90 -19.73
N GLY A 34 -4.43 -1.09 -20.32
CA GLY A 34 -4.69 -0.51 -21.64
C GLY A 34 -6.12 -0.68 -22.08
N ARG A 35 -6.38 -0.22 -23.30
CA ARG A 35 -7.69 -0.29 -23.94
C ARG A 35 -7.57 -0.48 -25.45
N LEU A 36 -8.57 -1.14 -26.02
CA LEU A 36 -8.78 -1.26 -27.45
C LEU A 36 -9.71 -0.12 -27.93
N GLN A 37 -9.26 0.67 -28.89
CA GLN A 37 -10.04 1.76 -29.49
C GLN A 37 -10.22 1.56 -31.00
N PRO A 38 -11.45 1.68 -31.54
CA PRO A 38 -12.71 1.76 -30.82
C PRO A 38 -13.02 0.44 -30.10
N SER A 39 -13.93 0.43 -29.11
CA SER A 39 -14.36 -0.81 -28.46
C SER A 39 -15.00 -1.77 -29.48
N CYS A 40 -14.69 -3.06 -29.39
CA CYS A 40 -15.16 -4.06 -30.33
C CYS A 40 -15.90 -5.19 -29.60
N THR A 41 -17.18 -5.37 -29.93
CA THR A 41 -18.02 -6.43 -29.35
C THR A 41 -17.60 -7.84 -29.77
N SER A 42 -16.89 -7.97 -30.91
CA SER A 42 -16.34 -9.24 -31.39
C SER A 42 -14.97 -9.54 -30.78
N ALA A 43 -14.27 -8.53 -30.25
CA ALA A 43 -12.98 -8.67 -29.60
C ALA A 43 -13.18 -9.11 -28.14
N LYS A 44 -13.28 -10.42 -27.91
CA LYS A 44 -13.46 -10.96 -26.54
C LYS A 44 -12.15 -11.12 -25.78
N GLN A 45 -11.03 -11.25 -26.49
CA GLN A 45 -9.73 -11.57 -25.89
C GLN A 45 -8.61 -10.78 -26.56
N LEU A 46 -7.63 -10.40 -25.75
CA LEU A 46 -6.35 -9.86 -26.18
C LEU A 46 -5.24 -10.86 -25.84
N LYS A 47 -4.36 -11.11 -26.82
CA LYS A 47 -3.16 -11.92 -26.65
C LYS A 47 -1.97 -11.01 -26.40
N ALA A 48 -1.18 -11.34 -25.39
CA ALA A 48 0.05 -10.64 -25.07
C ALA A 48 1.21 -11.64 -24.99
N THR A 49 2.33 -11.31 -25.62
CA THR A 49 3.56 -12.10 -25.58
C THR A 49 4.69 -11.18 -25.13
N LEU A 50 5.30 -11.50 -23.99
CA LEU A 50 6.48 -10.83 -23.47
C LEU A 50 7.71 -11.69 -23.75
N SER A 51 8.67 -11.14 -24.48
CA SER A 51 9.98 -11.76 -24.72
C SER A 51 11.01 -11.13 -23.80
N LEU A 52 11.65 -11.95 -22.96
CA LEU A 52 12.65 -11.55 -21.97
C LEU A 52 13.72 -12.64 -21.86
N ARG A 53 15.01 -12.29 -22.01
CA ARG A 53 16.15 -13.22 -21.81
C ARG A 53 16.00 -14.56 -22.56
N GLN A 54 15.55 -14.51 -23.83
CA GLN A 54 15.29 -15.69 -24.66
C GLN A 54 14.16 -16.61 -24.15
N GLN A 55 13.38 -16.16 -23.18
CA GLN A 55 12.13 -16.78 -22.75
C GLN A 55 10.95 -15.95 -23.26
N GLU A 56 9.85 -16.63 -23.57
CA GLU A 56 8.59 -16.00 -23.93
C GLU A 56 7.52 -16.34 -22.89
N GLN A 57 6.82 -15.32 -22.41
CA GLN A 57 5.65 -15.46 -21.57
C GLN A 57 4.42 -15.03 -22.35
N GLU A 58 3.48 -15.95 -22.51
CA GLU A 58 2.22 -15.69 -23.20
C GLU A 58 1.07 -15.57 -22.20
N GLN A 59 0.23 -14.55 -22.38
CA GLN A 59 -1.00 -14.37 -21.63
C GLN A 59 -2.18 -14.05 -22.55
N LEU A 60 -3.33 -14.61 -22.21
CA LEU A 60 -4.62 -14.29 -22.79
C LEU A 60 -5.47 -13.62 -21.72
N THR A 61 -5.98 -12.42 -22.02
CA THR A 61 -6.86 -11.68 -21.11
C THR A 61 -8.16 -11.32 -21.80
N GLN A 62 -9.24 -11.25 -21.02
CA GLN A 62 -10.55 -10.83 -21.51
C GLN A 62 -10.61 -9.30 -21.57
N LEU A 63 -11.31 -8.79 -22.59
CA LEU A 63 -11.59 -7.37 -22.73
C LEU A 63 -12.93 -7.03 -22.09
N THR A 64 -13.00 -5.90 -21.38
CA THR A 64 -14.29 -5.39 -20.90
C THR A 64 -15.17 -4.94 -22.06
N THR A 65 -16.44 -4.64 -21.78
CA THR A 65 -17.35 -4.01 -22.74
C THR A 65 -16.83 -2.67 -23.27
N ALA A 66 -16.00 -1.96 -22.49
CA ALA A 66 -15.31 -0.73 -22.90
C ALA A 66 -14.00 -0.98 -23.65
N GLY A 67 -13.60 -2.25 -23.83
CA GLY A 67 -12.33 -2.64 -24.47
C GLY A 67 -11.11 -2.54 -23.56
N GLU A 68 -11.29 -2.45 -22.24
CA GLU A 68 -10.17 -2.34 -21.29
C GLU A 68 -9.57 -3.71 -20.96
N PHE A 69 -8.26 -3.74 -20.71
CA PHE A 69 -7.54 -4.94 -20.28
C PHE A 69 -6.50 -4.63 -19.20
N LYS A 70 -6.17 -5.65 -18.42
CA LYS A 70 -5.05 -5.67 -17.48
C LYS A 70 -4.28 -6.97 -17.65
N LEU A 71 -2.96 -6.87 -17.62
CA LEU A 71 -2.02 -7.98 -17.71
C LEU A 71 -0.96 -7.81 -16.62
N LEU A 72 -0.46 -8.92 -16.09
CA LEU A 72 0.60 -8.92 -15.09
C LEU A 72 1.67 -9.91 -15.52
N PHE A 73 2.91 -9.48 -15.70
CA PHE A 73 4.04 -10.34 -16.07
C PHE A 73 5.07 -10.44 -14.96
N ASP A 74 5.79 -11.57 -14.89
CA ASP A 74 6.91 -11.76 -13.98
C ASP A 74 8.22 -11.52 -14.75
N LEU A 75 8.96 -10.46 -14.42
CA LEU A 75 10.25 -10.16 -15.04
C LEU A 75 11.42 -10.92 -14.38
N GLY A 76 11.12 -11.69 -13.33
CA GLY A 76 12.08 -12.44 -12.55
C GLY A 76 12.97 -11.57 -11.67
N GLU A 77 13.59 -12.19 -10.67
CA GLU A 77 14.63 -11.58 -9.87
C GLU A 77 15.98 -11.90 -10.52
N SER A 78 16.77 -10.86 -10.78
CA SER A 78 18.08 -10.99 -11.39
C SER A 78 18.89 -9.76 -11.05
N ASP A 79 20.20 -9.87 -11.22
CA ASP A 79 21.11 -8.75 -11.05
C ASP A 79 21.44 -8.03 -12.37
N THR A 80 21.03 -8.61 -13.50
CA THR A 80 21.38 -8.10 -14.82
C THR A 80 20.20 -7.45 -15.50
N ALA A 81 20.48 -6.31 -16.12
CA ALA A 81 19.52 -5.67 -16.99
C ALA A 81 19.20 -6.56 -18.20
N ALA A 82 17.98 -6.46 -18.70
CA ALA A 82 17.53 -7.19 -19.88
C ALA A 82 16.67 -6.30 -20.75
N GLU A 83 16.84 -6.43 -22.07
CA GLU A 83 15.92 -5.87 -23.05
C GLU A 83 14.67 -6.73 -23.11
N CYS A 84 13.51 -6.07 -23.15
CA CYS A 84 12.20 -6.68 -23.15
C CYS A 84 11.42 -6.22 -24.39
N GLU A 85 10.70 -7.15 -25.01
CA GLU A 85 9.74 -6.83 -26.07
C GLU A 85 8.36 -7.35 -25.68
N LEU A 86 7.37 -6.44 -25.62
CA LEU A 86 5.97 -6.77 -25.38
C LEU A 86 5.18 -6.61 -26.68
N HIS A 87 4.57 -7.71 -27.12
CA HIS A 87 3.70 -7.75 -28.29
C HIS A 87 2.26 -7.99 -27.87
N LEU A 88 1.37 -7.07 -28.24
CA LEU A 88 -0.06 -7.12 -27.95
C LEU A 88 -0.83 -7.28 -29.27
N CYS A 89 -1.74 -8.24 -29.32
CA CYS A 89 -2.56 -8.55 -30.49
C CYS A 89 -4.03 -8.69 -30.10
N CYS A 90 -4.90 -7.97 -30.81
CA CYS A 90 -6.34 -8.14 -30.70
C CYS A 90 -7.03 -7.73 -32.00
N CYS A 91 -7.88 -8.60 -32.55
CA CYS A 91 -8.44 -8.43 -33.90
C CYS A 91 -7.33 -8.14 -34.93
N ASN A 92 -7.42 -7.03 -35.64
CA ASN A 92 -6.40 -6.54 -36.58
C ASN A 92 -5.39 -5.57 -35.93
N ALA A 93 -5.58 -5.18 -34.66
CA ALA A 93 -4.65 -4.32 -33.98
C ALA A 93 -3.43 -5.10 -33.47
N GLN A 94 -2.27 -4.51 -33.69
CA GLN A 94 -1.01 -4.96 -33.11
C GLN A 94 -0.30 -3.76 -32.48
N ARG A 95 0.30 -3.97 -31.31
CA ARG A 95 1.16 -2.99 -30.65
C ARG A 95 2.41 -3.71 -30.16
N ARG A 96 3.57 -3.15 -30.48
CA ARG A 96 4.87 -3.57 -29.94
C ARG A 96 5.41 -2.47 -29.06
N LEU A 97 5.98 -2.86 -27.93
CA LEU A 97 6.66 -1.97 -26.99
C LEU A 97 8.02 -2.58 -26.67
N GLN A 98 9.08 -1.78 -26.80
CA GLN A 98 10.43 -2.16 -26.39
C GLN A 98 10.82 -1.38 -25.15
N PHE A 99 11.27 -2.06 -24.11
CA PHE A 99 11.64 -1.43 -22.84
C PHE A 99 12.76 -2.22 -22.16
N ARG A 100 13.41 -1.61 -21.18
CA ARG A 100 14.52 -2.23 -20.46
C ARG A 100 14.10 -2.56 -19.04
N TYR A 101 14.24 -3.83 -18.66
CA TYR A 101 14.16 -4.22 -17.26
C TYR A 101 15.54 -4.04 -16.62
N GLN A 102 15.64 -3.18 -15.60
CA GLN A 102 16.83 -3.01 -14.79
C GLN A 102 16.47 -3.09 -13.30
N PRO A 103 16.77 -4.21 -12.63
CA PRO A 103 16.51 -4.40 -11.20
C PRO A 103 16.97 -3.20 -10.38
N ARG A 104 16.06 -2.62 -9.58
CA ARG A 104 16.33 -1.44 -8.79
C ARG A 104 17.42 -1.69 -7.76
N ARG A 105 18.34 -0.73 -7.61
CA ARG A 105 19.35 -0.73 -6.55
C ARG A 105 19.28 0.58 -5.78
N SER A 106 19.23 0.48 -4.46
CA SER A 106 19.21 1.63 -3.57
C SER A 106 19.86 1.25 -2.25
N THR A 107 20.53 2.20 -1.61
CA THR A 107 20.99 2.05 -0.22
C THR A 107 19.80 1.98 0.76
N TYR A 108 18.71 2.69 0.44
CA TYR A 108 17.46 2.67 1.20
C TYR A 108 16.58 1.53 0.74
N ARG A 109 16.34 0.54 1.61
CA ARG A 109 15.66 -0.71 1.26
C ARG A 109 14.59 -1.10 2.29
N VAL A 110 13.73 -2.02 1.89
CA VAL A 110 12.70 -2.63 2.74
C VAL A 110 13.00 -4.12 2.89
N GLN A 111 13.22 -4.58 4.11
CA GLN A 111 13.49 -5.98 4.44
C GLN A 111 12.18 -6.71 4.80
N PRO A 112 11.80 -7.74 4.05
CA PRO A 112 10.75 -8.66 4.47
C PRO A 112 11.23 -9.58 5.59
N LEU A 113 10.44 -9.76 6.64
CA LEU A 113 10.73 -10.67 7.75
C LEU A 113 9.57 -11.61 8.04
N LEU A 114 9.89 -12.87 8.30
CA LEU A 114 9.02 -13.81 8.99
C LEU A 114 9.49 -13.91 10.44
N LEU A 115 8.64 -13.53 11.39
CA LEU A 115 8.94 -13.57 12.82
C LEU A 115 8.54 -14.94 13.37
N LEU A 116 9.53 -15.68 13.87
CA LEU A 116 9.33 -16.94 14.60
C LEU A 116 9.58 -16.70 16.09
N CYS A 117 8.63 -17.09 16.93
CA CYS A 117 8.80 -17.15 18.38
C CYS A 117 9.83 -18.24 18.76
N GLU A 118 10.39 -18.16 19.98
CA GLU A 118 11.48 -19.03 20.44
C GLU A 118 11.12 -20.52 20.42
N ASP A 119 9.85 -20.84 20.65
CA ASP A 119 9.27 -22.18 20.76
C ASP A 119 8.61 -22.66 19.47
N GLU A 120 8.71 -21.91 18.37
CA GLU A 120 8.21 -22.33 17.05
C GLU A 120 9.19 -23.25 16.31
N ASN A 121 8.62 -24.28 15.67
CA ASN A 121 9.36 -25.10 14.71
C ASN A 121 9.48 -24.38 13.36
N GLU A 122 10.44 -24.81 12.53
CA GLU A 122 10.65 -24.22 11.21
C GLU A 122 9.75 -24.82 10.13
N GLN A 123 8.65 -25.47 10.52
CA GLN A 123 7.78 -26.12 9.54
C GLN A 123 7.05 -25.05 8.71
N SER A 124 7.04 -25.23 7.38
CA SER A 124 6.38 -24.32 6.44
C SER A 124 6.97 -22.91 6.37
N VAL A 125 8.16 -22.69 6.94
CA VAL A 125 8.88 -21.42 6.85
C VAL A 125 9.15 -21.04 5.40
N GLU A 126 9.58 -21.99 4.57
CA GLU A 126 9.86 -21.71 3.15
C GLU A 126 8.60 -21.28 2.41
N ASP A 127 7.47 -21.95 2.65
CA ASP A 127 6.19 -21.63 2.01
C ASP A 127 5.67 -20.25 2.45
N LEU A 128 5.84 -19.89 3.72
CA LEU A 128 5.46 -18.58 4.26
C LEU A 128 6.35 -17.47 3.69
N CYS A 129 7.66 -17.67 3.65
CA CYS A 129 8.61 -16.73 3.06
C CYS A 129 8.31 -16.51 1.57
N ALA A 130 8.11 -17.59 0.79
CA ALA A 130 7.77 -17.48 -0.63
C ALA A 130 6.44 -16.73 -0.87
N CYS A 131 5.45 -16.94 0.01
CA CYS A 131 4.21 -16.17 -0.01
C CYS A 131 4.46 -14.68 0.23
N ILE A 132 5.26 -14.33 1.24
CA ILE A 132 5.63 -12.94 1.55
C ILE A 132 6.35 -12.30 0.38
N ASP A 133 7.35 -12.97 -0.18
CA ASP A 133 8.17 -12.46 -1.28
C ASP A 133 7.34 -12.12 -2.51
N LEU A 134 6.49 -13.05 -2.96
CA LEU A 134 5.61 -12.83 -4.11
C LEU A 134 4.71 -11.62 -3.90
N ASN A 135 4.08 -11.54 -2.73
CA ASN A 135 3.09 -10.51 -2.45
C ASN A 135 3.74 -9.14 -2.21
N LEU A 136 4.95 -9.06 -1.67
CA LEU A 136 5.69 -7.80 -1.55
C LEU A 136 6.26 -7.30 -2.88
N ARG A 137 6.68 -8.19 -3.78
CA ARG A 137 6.99 -7.82 -5.17
C ARG A 137 5.77 -7.23 -5.86
N LEU A 138 4.57 -7.75 -5.57
CA LEU A 138 3.31 -7.19 -6.08
C LEU A 138 3.00 -5.83 -5.46
N VAL A 139 3.20 -5.65 -4.15
CA VAL A 139 3.07 -4.33 -3.48
C VAL A 139 4.03 -3.31 -4.10
N GLN A 140 5.29 -3.70 -4.37
CA GLN A 140 6.27 -2.84 -5.05
C GLN A 140 5.80 -2.41 -6.44
N CYS A 141 5.23 -3.33 -7.21
CA CYS A 141 4.62 -3.06 -8.52
C CYS A 141 3.44 -2.09 -8.41
N ILE A 142 2.55 -2.30 -7.42
CA ILE A 142 1.40 -1.43 -7.19
C ILE A 142 1.85 -0.01 -6.84
N TYR A 143 2.83 0.15 -5.95
CA TYR A 143 3.41 1.46 -5.65
C TYR A 143 3.96 2.16 -6.90
N ALA A 144 4.74 1.44 -7.72
CA ALA A 144 5.29 1.96 -8.98
C ALA A 144 4.18 2.46 -9.92
N HIS A 145 3.16 1.62 -10.11
CA HIS A 145 2.04 1.94 -10.99
C HIS A 145 1.23 3.13 -10.47
N LYS A 146 0.98 3.21 -9.16
CA LYS A 146 0.16 4.28 -8.56
C LYS A 146 0.87 5.61 -8.50
N LEU A 147 2.18 5.62 -8.29
CA LEU A 147 2.97 6.84 -8.36
C LEU A 147 3.12 7.34 -9.79
N SER A 148 3.31 6.44 -10.76
CA SER A 148 3.29 6.82 -12.18
C SER A 148 1.96 7.44 -12.60
N ALA A 149 0.82 6.83 -12.21
CA ALA A 149 -0.51 7.38 -12.45
C ALA A 149 -0.75 8.75 -11.79
N ALA A 150 -0.04 9.06 -10.69
CA ALA A 150 -0.08 10.36 -10.02
C ALA A 150 0.88 11.41 -10.64
N GLY A 151 1.57 11.06 -11.73
CA GLY A 151 2.55 11.91 -12.42
C GLY A 151 3.99 11.75 -11.96
N PHE A 152 4.29 10.74 -11.13
CA PHE A 152 5.62 10.45 -10.60
C PHE A 152 6.15 9.11 -11.12
N GLY A 153 6.62 9.10 -12.37
CA GLY A 153 7.26 7.93 -12.98
C GLY A 153 8.53 7.49 -12.23
N ASN A 154 8.90 6.23 -12.37
CA ASN A 154 10.13 5.63 -11.80
C ASN A 154 10.27 5.86 -10.29
N ARG A 155 9.16 5.71 -9.54
CA ARG A 155 9.13 5.80 -8.08
C ARG A 155 8.51 4.54 -7.50
N THR A 156 9.27 3.82 -6.69
CA THR A 156 8.81 2.72 -5.83
C THR A 156 9.94 2.40 -4.85
N PHE A 157 9.65 1.63 -3.81
CA PHE A 157 10.67 1.21 -2.85
C PHE A 157 11.53 0.07 -3.39
N THR A 158 12.71 -0.13 -2.81
CA THR A 158 13.60 -1.26 -3.14
C THR A 158 13.48 -2.35 -2.08
N LEU A 159 13.22 -3.59 -2.49
CA LEU A 159 13.24 -4.75 -1.59
C LEU A 159 14.70 -5.13 -1.26
N ASN A 160 14.94 -5.57 -0.02
CA ASN A 160 16.26 -6.03 0.43
C ASN A 160 16.46 -7.54 0.20
N GLY A 161 16.19 -8.02 -1.01
CA GLY A 161 16.22 -9.45 -1.32
C GLY A 161 15.02 -10.21 -0.75
N ALA A 162 15.20 -11.51 -0.55
CA ALA A 162 14.17 -12.45 -0.10
C ALA A 162 13.83 -12.28 1.39
N CYS A 163 12.69 -12.83 1.78
CA CYS A 163 12.22 -12.84 3.15
C CYS A 163 13.16 -13.61 4.07
N CYS A 164 13.59 -12.95 5.14
CA CYS A 164 14.46 -13.52 6.15
C CYS A 164 13.66 -13.96 7.37
N VAL A 165 14.09 -15.03 8.02
CA VAL A 165 13.55 -15.44 9.31
C VAL A 165 14.20 -14.61 10.40
N PHE A 166 13.39 -14.02 11.26
CA PHE A 166 13.83 -13.38 12.50
C PHE A 166 13.33 -14.21 13.68
N ARG A 167 14.26 -14.75 14.47
CA ARG A 167 13.93 -15.51 15.68
C ARG A 167 13.82 -14.56 16.87
N SER A 168 12.62 -14.47 17.40
CA SER A 168 12.27 -13.66 18.56
C SER A 168 12.56 -14.41 19.87
N GLN A 169 12.76 -13.64 20.94
CA GLN A 169 12.85 -14.17 22.32
C GLN A 169 11.47 -14.33 22.97
N LEU A 170 10.39 -13.90 22.29
CA LEU A 170 9.04 -14.15 22.76
C LEU A 170 8.67 -15.60 22.53
N SER A 171 7.98 -16.21 23.50
CA SER A 171 7.24 -17.46 23.28
C SER A 171 5.94 -17.21 22.53
N CYS A 172 5.43 -18.24 21.87
CA CYS A 172 4.11 -18.24 21.22
C CYS A 172 3.01 -17.83 22.19
N ALA A 173 3.06 -18.32 23.43
CA ALA A 173 2.07 -18.01 24.46
C ALA A 173 2.09 -16.50 24.76
N THR A 174 3.27 -15.95 25.04
CA THR A 174 3.44 -14.52 25.30
C THR A 174 2.97 -13.67 24.12
N ALA A 175 3.37 -14.02 22.90
CA ALA A 175 2.95 -13.29 21.70
C ALA A 175 1.43 -13.34 21.48
N ARG A 176 0.78 -14.47 21.79
CA ARG A 176 -0.68 -14.61 21.64
C ARG A 176 -1.49 -13.86 22.69
N ASP A 177 -0.90 -13.58 23.84
CA ASP A 177 -1.53 -12.82 24.94
C ASP A 177 -1.33 -11.31 24.81
N CYS A 178 -0.36 -10.86 24.00
CA CYS A 178 -0.10 -9.44 23.77
C CYS A 178 -1.17 -8.78 22.90
N VAL A 179 -1.48 -7.52 23.19
CA VAL A 179 -2.25 -6.64 22.30
C VAL A 179 -1.38 -6.14 21.14
N GLU A 180 -2.00 -5.63 20.07
CA GLU A 180 -1.30 -5.24 18.84
C GLU A 180 -0.14 -4.25 19.05
N ASP A 181 -0.37 -3.20 19.83
CA ASP A 181 0.64 -2.17 20.11
C ASP A 181 1.82 -2.73 20.91
N GLU A 182 1.54 -3.63 21.87
CA GLU A 182 2.57 -4.29 22.65
C GLU A 182 3.40 -5.23 21.78
N LEU A 183 2.74 -6.01 20.90
CA LEU A 183 3.43 -6.84 19.91
C LEU A 183 4.36 -6.00 19.02
N TRP A 184 3.83 -4.89 18.49
CA TRP A 184 4.61 -4.00 17.63
C TRP A 184 5.83 -3.45 18.37
N GLN A 185 5.66 -2.97 19.60
CA GLN A 185 6.77 -2.42 20.40
C GLN A 185 7.82 -3.47 20.75
N ARG A 186 7.40 -4.69 21.14
CA ARG A 186 8.33 -5.77 21.49
C ARG A 186 9.15 -6.21 20.26
N PHE A 187 8.51 -6.50 19.13
CA PHE A 187 9.24 -6.90 17.92
C PHE A 187 10.10 -5.77 17.35
N ALA A 188 9.61 -4.52 17.36
CA ALA A 188 10.42 -3.38 16.95
C ALA A 188 11.69 -3.26 17.83
N SER A 189 11.54 -3.42 19.15
CA SER A 189 12.66 -3.35 20.09
C SER A 189 13.67 -4.49 19.87
N GLU A 190 13.20 -5.72 19.62
CA GLU A 190 14.08 -6.85 19.32
C GLU A 190 14.82 -6.68 17.99
N ILE A 191 14.13 -6.25 16.92
CA ILE A 191 14.76 -5.99 15.61
C ILE A 191 15.83 -4.90 15.74
N LEU A 192 15.53 -3.82 16.48
CA LEU A 192 16.47 -2.72 16.70
C LEU A 192 17.65 -3.10 17.61
N SER A 193 17.47 -4.10 18.48
CA SER A 193 18.54 -4.59 19.37
C SER A 193 19.37 -5.71 18.74
N SER A 194 18.95 -6.23 17.58
CA SER A 194 19.66 -7.28 16.85
C SER A 194 20.93 -6.74 16.19
N ASP A 195 22.02 -7.50 16.27
CA ASP A 195 23.29 -7.15 15.63
C ASP A 195 23.18 -7.08 14.10
N ASP A 196 22.36 -7.95 13.50
CA ASP A 196 22.19 -8.04 12.05
C ASP A 196 21.43 -6.84 11.48
N TRP A 197 20.45 -6.31 12.24
CA TRP A 197 19.47 -5.35 11.72
C TRP A 197 19.51 -3.97 12.39
N GLY A 198 19.82 -3.92 13.68
CA GLY A 198 19.71 -2.70 14.51
C GLY A 198 20.61 -1.55 14.08
N GLN A 199 21.75 -1.85 13.45
CA GLN A 199 22.67 -0.84 12.93
C GLN A 199 22.36 -0.42 11.48
N GLN A 200 21.39 -1.05 10.81
CA GLN A 200 21.06 -0.77 9.42
C GLN A 200 20.05 0.38 9.29
N LEU A 201 20.49 1.61 9.51
CA LEU A 201 19.66 2.84 9.52
C LEU A 201 18.88 3.12 8.22
N HIS A 202 19.25 2.47 7.11
CA HIS A 202 18.62 2.64 5.80
C HIS A 202 17.64 1.50 5.47
N LEU A 203 17.38 0.60 6.41
CA LEU A 203 16.33 -0.40 6.31
C LEU A 203 15.03 0.07 6.97
N LYS A 204 13.94 -0.24 6.30
CA LYS A 204 12.61 -0.36 6.90
C LYS A 204 12.19 -1.83 6.78
N PHE A 205 11.22 -2.25 7.57
CA PHE A 205 10.85 -3.65 7.71
C PHE A 205 9.37 -3.85 7.44
N VAL A 206 9.05 -4.95 6.76
CA VAL A 206 7.70 -5.50 6.71
C VAL A 206 7.77 -6.89 7.30
N ALA A 207 7.13 -7.09 8.45
CA ALA A 207 7.27 -8.31 9.23
C ALA A 207 5.93 -9.03 9.40
N PHE A 208 5.96 -10.36 9.37
CA PHE A 208 4.79 -11.22 9.53
C PHE A 208 4.99 -12.20 10.70
N ILE A 209 4.08 -12.20 11.66
CA ILE A 209 4.12 -13.06 12.84
C ILE A 209 3.63 -14.46 12.49
N SER A 210 4.51 -15.45 12.56
CA SER A 210 4.21 -16.83 12.20
C SER A 210 3.15 -17.47 13.10
N CYS A 211 3.27 -17.32 14.43
CA CYS A 211 2.39 -17.96 15.42
C CYS A 211 0.95 -17.42 15.50
N THR A 212 0.51 -16.61 14.53
CA THR A 212 -0.84 -16.07 14.44
C THR A 212 -1.86 -17.21 14.54
N ARG A 213 -2.82 -17.10 15.48
CA ARG A 213 -3.83 -18.14 15.70
C ARG A 213 -5.23 -17.53 15.71
N TYR A 214 -6.13 -18.15 14.97
CA TYR A 214 -7.55 -17.82 14.99
C TYR A 214 -8.32 -18.84 15.82
N ASP A 215 -9.07 -18.38 16.82
CA ASP A 215 -10.00 -19.19 17.61
C ASP A 215 -11.42 -19.10 17.04
N GLY A 216 -11.64 -19.83 15.95
CA GLY A 216 -12.91 -19.86 15.25
C GLY A 216 -14.02 -20.59 16.02
N ASP A 217 -13.67 -21.53 16.88
CA ASP A 217 -14.63 -22.24 17.76
C ASP A 217 -15.25 -21.28 18.77
N ALA A 218 -14.45 -20.39 19.38
CA ALA A 218 -14.95 -19.36 20.28
C ALA A 218 -15.84 -18.34 19.55
N VAL A 219 -15.48 -17.95 18.32
CA VAL A 219 -16.34 -17.10 17.48
C VAL A 219 -17.67 -17.79 17.19
N ALA A 220 -17.64 -19.05 16.77
CA ALA A 220 -18.85 -19.83 16.48
C ALA A 220 -19.73 -20.01 17.74
N ALA A 221 -19.12 -20.33 18.87
CA ALA A 221 -19.82 -20.49 20.16
C ALA A 221 -20.48 -19.19 20.63
N SER A 222 -19.90 -18.03 20.34
CA SER A 222 -20.47 -16.73 20.67
C SER A 222 -21.68 -16.35 19.80
N GLY A 223 -21.82 -16.93 18.61
CA GLY A 223 -22.82 -16.53 17.60
C GLY A 223 -22.61 -15.14 17.00
N ASP A 224 -21.56 -14.41 17.41
CA ASP A 224 -21.24 -13.06 16.91
C ASP A 224 -20.15 -13.13 15.83
N TYR A 225 -20.56 -13.06 14.57
CA TYR A 225 -19.65 -13.02 13.41
C TYR A 225 -19.29 -11.60 12.97
N SER A 226 -19.31 -10.63 13.89
CA SER A 226 -18.82 -9.29 13.62
C SER A 226 -17.30 -9.26 13.49
N TYR A 227 -16.78 -8.33 12.68
CA TYR A 227 -15.34 -8.10 12.53
C TYR A 227 -14.66 -7.83 13.88
N ALA A 228 -15.33 -7.11 14.78
CA ALA A 228 -14.81 -6.84 16.12
C ALA A 228 -14.63 -8.14 16.93
N ASN A 229 -15.54 -9.11 16.78
CA ASN A 229 -15.41 -10.39 17.46
C ASN A 229 -14.37 -11.31 16.80
N ILE A 230 -14.33 -11.35 15.46
CA ILE A 230 -13.30 -12.06 14.70
C ILE A 230 -11.91 -11.55 15.10
N ARG A 231 -11.72 -10.22 15.10
CA ARG A 231 -10.44 -9.58 15.45
C ARG A 231 -10.00 -9.90 16.88
N ARG A 232 -10.94 -9.97 17.83
CA ARG A 232 -10.68 -10.31 19.24
C ARG A 232 -10.17 -11.74 19.39
N HIS A 233 -10.62 -12.66 18.54
CA HIS A 233 -10.23 -14.06 18.55
C HIS A 233 -9.09 -14.37 17.56
N LEU A 234 -8.43 -13.33 17.03
CA LEU A 234 -7.26 -13.45 16.18
C LEU A 234 -6.02 -13.02 16.98
N GLN A 235 -5.37 -14.00 17.59
CA GLN A 235 -4.22 -13.85 18.48
C GLN A 235 -2.90 -13.70 17.69
N ALA A 236 -1.89 -13.09 18.32
CA ALA A 236 -0.58 -12.84 17.72
C ALA A 236 -0.67 -12.18 16.32
N HIS A 237 -1.64 -11.28 16.17
CA HIS A 237 -1.89 -10.56 14.93
C HIS A 237 -1.83 -9.06 15.20
N ALA A 238 -1.16 -8.33 14.31
CA ALA A 238 -1.21 -6.88 14.21
C ALA A 238 -1.53 -6.48 12.75
N ALA A 239 -1.94 -5.24 12.56
CA ALA A 239 -1.87 -4.55 11.27
C ALA A 239 -1.49 -3.10 11.57
N LEU A 240 -0.21 -2.89 11.89
CA LEU A 240 0.30 -1.63 12.42
C LEU A 240 1.61 -1.22 11.71
N GLY A 241 1.68 0.04 11.28
CA GLY A 241 2.81 0.64 10.61
C GLY A 241 3.24 1.97 11.23
N GLY A 242 4.55 2.20 11.31
CA GLY A 242 5.10 3.47 11.77
C GLY A 242 6.62 3.43 11.94
N GLY A 243 7.27 4.60 11.91
CA GLY A 243 8.73 4.75 12.05
C GLY A 243 9.52 4.05 10.93
N GLY A 244 9.65 2.73 11.04
CA GLY A 244 10.26 1.86 10.04
C GLY A 244 9.79 0.41 10.08
N LEU A 245 8.71 0.05 10.79
CA LEU A 245 8.19 -1.32 10.84
C LEU A 245 6.69 -1.34 10.52
N ALA A 246 6.33 -2.13 9.51
CA ALA A 246 4.94 -2.55 9.26
C ALA A 246 4.80 -4.02 9.71
N LEU A 247 3.95 -4.27 10.70
CA LEU A 247 3.79 -5.57 11.35
C LEU A 247 2.42 -6.17 11.05
N PHE A 248 2.43 -7.43 10.64
CA PHE A 248 1.25 -8.21 10.27
C PHE A 248 1.23 -9.57 10.95
N GLY A 249 0.06 -10.18 11.08
CA GLY A 249 -0.05 -11.62 11.35
C GLY A 249 -0.35 -12.42 10.07
N THR A 250 0.03 -13.69 10.06
CA THR A 250 -0.12 -14.62 8.92
C THR A 250 -1.53 -15.19 8.76
N GLY A 251 -2.48 -14.85 9.65
CA GLY A 251 -3.82 -15.45 9.73
C GLY A 251 -4.67 -15.37 8.45
N HIS A 252 -4.31 -14.52 7.49
CA HIS A 252 -5.03 -14.34 6.22
C HIS A 252 -4.33 -14.98 5.01
N PHE A 253 -3.17 -15.63 5.20
CA PHE A 253 -2.40 -16.22 4.11
C PHE A 253 -3.11 -17.37 3.40
N TYR A 254 -4.20 -17.90 3.98
CA TYR A 254 -5.06 -18.88 3.32
C TYR A 254 -5.72 -18.33 2.04
N ALA A 255 -5.84 -17.01 1.91
CA ALA A 255 -6.40 -16.34 0.73
C ALA A 255 -5.33 -15.82 -0.24
N TRP A 256 -4.05 -15.80 0.18
CA TRP A 256 -2.95 -15.23 -0.59
C TRP A 256 -2.40 -16.24 -1.61
N PRO A 257 -1.99 -15.78 -2.81
CA PRO A 257 -1.35 -16.64 -3.79
C PRO A 257 0.03 -17.09 -3.30
N ARG A 258 0.36 -18.35 -3.54
CA ARG A 258 1.70 -18.93 -3.28
C ARG A 258 2.60 -18.89 -4.50
N HIS A 259 1.99 -18.82 -5.69
CA HIS A 259 2.69 -18.77 -6.96
C HIS A 259 2.13 -17.65 -7.83
N PHE A 260 2.98 -17.10 -8.70
CA PHE A 260 2.63 -15.97 -9.56
C PHE A 260 1.37 -16.21 -10.41
N ASN A 261 1.25 -17.40 -11.00
CA ASN A 261 0.10 -17.79 -11.83
C ASN A 261 -1.23 -17.86 -11.06
N GLN A 262 -1.22 -17.90 -9.72
CA GLN A 262 -2.41 -17.93 -8.88
C GLN A 262 -2.96 -16.54 -8.56
N ILE A 263 -2.18 -15.46 -8.75
CA ILE A 263 -2.58 -14.09 -8.34
C ILE A 263 -3.96 -13.72 -8.89
N GLY A 264 -4.18 -13.98 -10.18
CA GLY A 264 -5.45 -13.67 -10.84
C GLY A 264 -6.63 -14.44 -10.24
N ASP A 265 -6.45 -15.72 -9.94
CA ASP A 265 -7.54 -16.56 -9.45
C ASP A 265 -7.83 -16.31 -7.97
N CYS A 266 -6.78 -16.06 -7.16
CA CYS A 266 -6.93 -15.64 -5.77
C CYS A 266 -7.71 -14.32 -5.68
N ILE A 267 -7.34 -13.29 -6.44
CA ILE A 267 -8.01 -11.97 -6.35
C ILE A 267 -9.45 -11.99 -6.86
N ARG A 268 -9.79 -12.90 -7.78
CA ARG A 268 -11.15 -13.10 -8.30
C ARG A 268 -11.96 -14.14 -7.53
N SER A 269 -11.39 -14.77 -6.51
CA SER A 269 -12.02 -15.89 -5.82
C SER A 269 -13.31 -15.47 -5.11
N SER A 270 -14.44 -15.99 -5.59
CA SER A 270 -15.75 -15.84 -4.96
C SER A 270 -16.03 -16.91 -3.90
N ARG A 271 -15.03 -17.76 -3.58
CA ARG A 271 -15.15 -18.76 -2.51
C ARG A 271 -15.49 -18.04 -1.20
N ARG A 272 -16.56 -18.48 -0.53
CA ARG A 272 -16.97 -17.89 0.75
C ARG A 272 -15.99 -18.26 1.86
N VAL A 273 -15.73 -17.29 2.73
CA VAL A 273 -14.98 -17.53 3.97
C VAL A 273 -15.90 -18.26 4.95
N ASP A 274 -15.44 -19.40 5.44
CA ASP A 274 -16.05 -20.06 6.59
C ASP A 274 -15.49 -19.41 7.86
N VAL A 275 -16.27 -18.50 8.45
CA VAL A 275 -15.84 -17.69 9.59
C VAL A 275 -15.65 -18.54 10.86
N ALA A 276 -16.20 -19.76 10.90
CA ALA A 276 -15.96 -20.68 12.00
C ALA A 276 -14.56 -21.31 11.96
N SER A 277 -13.89 -21.30 10.80
CA SER A 277 -12.56 -21.90 10.64
C SER A 277 -11.47 -20.88 10.27
N GLN A 278 -11.83 -19.74 9.68
CA GLN A 278 -10.88 -18.76 9.15
C GLN A 278 -11.32 -17.32 9.48
N PRO A 279 -10.38 -16.40 9.77
CA PRO A 279 -10.71 -15.00 10.02
C PRO A 279 -11.10 -14.30 8.71
N ASP A 280 -12.22 -13.58 8.71
CA ASP A 280 -12.67 -12.76 7.59
C ASP A 280 -12.21 -11.30 7.76
N GLU A 281 -11.33 -10.84 6.88
CA GLU A 281 -10.89 -9.44 6.77
C GLU A 281 -11.22 -8.85 5.38
N SER A 282 -12.35 -9.26 4.78
CA SER A 282 -12.70 -8.91 3.39
C SER A 282 -13.51 -7.62 3.22
N ASN A 283 -13.69 -6.84 4.29
CA ASN A 283 -14.62 -5.70 4.37
C ASN A 283 -16.04 -6.07 3.87
N TYR A 284 -16.62 -7.11 4.47
CA TYR A 284 -17.98 -7.63 4.23
C TYR A 284 -18.24 -8.32 2.89
N ARG A 285 -17.22 -8.49 2.04
CA ARG A 285 -17.38 -9.31 0.82
C ARG A 285 -17.57 -10.80 1.13
N ARG A 286 -17.07 -11.24 2.29
CA ARG A 286 -17.07 -12.63 2.78
C ARG A 286 -16.52 -13.62 1.76
N SER A 287 -15.51 -13.21 1.00
CA SER A 287 -14.88 -14.02 -0.04
C SER A 287 -13.37 -14.03 0.10
N TYR A 288 -12.73 -15.09 -0.36
CA TYR A 288 -11.27 -15.22 -0.36
C TYR A 288 -10.60 -14.09 -1.16
N GLY A 289 -11.13 -13.75 -2.34
CA GLY A 289 -10.61 -12.62 -3.12
C GLY A 289 -10.77 -11.28 -2.40
N GLY A 290 -11.85 -11.13 -1.62
CA GLY A 290 -12.03 -9.97 -0.76
C GLY A 290 -11.02 -9.90 0.38
N VAL A 291 -10.74 -11.02 1.05
CA VAL A 291 -9.71 -11.09 2.10
C VAL A 291 -8.36 -10.75 1.51
N TYR A 292 -7.99 -11.33 0.37
CA TYR A 292 -6.72 -11.04 -0.28
C TYR A 292 -6.58 -9.56 -0.66
N ALA A 293 -7.61 -8.98 -1.30
CA ALA A 293 -7.62 -7.56 -1.66
C ALA A 293 -7.44 -6.64 -0.46
N SER A 294 -8.23 -6.84 0.59
CA SER A 294 -8.23 -5.99 1.77
C SER A 294 -6.95 -6.12 2.59
N THR A 295 -6.43 -7.34 2.76
CA THR A 295 -5.23 -7.57 3.57
C THR A 295 -3.95 -7.16 2.85
N LEU A 296 -3.83 -7.37 1.52
CA LEU A 296 -2.73 -6.80 0.75
C LEU A 296 -2.84 -5.27 0.66
N GLY A 297 -4.06 -4.74 0.62
CA GLY A 297 -4.33 -3.31 0.72
C GLY A 297 -3.85 -2.71 2.03
N ALA A 298 -4.09 -3.40 3.15
CA ALA A 298 -3.56 -3.03 4.47
C ALA A 298 -2.03 -3.03 4.47
N VAL A 299 -1.37 -3.99 3.80
CA VAL A 299 0.11 -3.94 3.61
C VAL A 299 0.54 -2.64 2.93
N CYS A 300 -0.15 -2.23 1.87
CA CYS A 300 0.13 -0.94 1.23
C CYS A 300 -0.10 0.26 2.17
N HIS A 301 -1.10 0.20 3.04
CA HIS A 301 -1.43 1.26 4.01
C HIS A 301 -0.35 1.40 5.09
N GLU A 302 -0.03 0.32 5.81
CA GLU A 302 0.95 0.37 6.90
C GLU A 302 2.36 0.66 6.38
N LEU A 303 2.70 0.15 5.20
CA LEU A 303 3.95 0.51 4.54
C LEU A 303 3.97 2.00 4.16
N GLY A 304 2.80 2.59 3.87
CA GLY A 304 2.63 4.03 3.71
C GLY A 304 2.99 4.80 4.97
N HIS A 305 2.57 4.35 6.15
CA HIS A 305 3.01 4.92 7.42
C HIS A 305 4.52 4.80 7.64
N CYS A 306 5.11 3.66 7.25
CA CYS A 306 6.55 3.52 7.19
C CYS A 306 7.22 4.50 6.21
N PHE A 307 6.50 5.09 5.26
CA PHE A 307 7.02 6.15 4.38
C PHE A 307 6.48 7.54 4.77
N ASP A 308 6.26 7.74 6.07
CA ASP A 308 5.87 8.99 6.71
C ASP A 308 4.49 9.53 6.28
N LEU A 309 3.64 8.72 5.66
CA LEU A 309 2.29 9.14 5.31
C LEU A 309 1.40 9.23 6.55
N GLY A 310 0.68 10.35 6.67
CA GLY A 310 -0.45 10.47 7.59
C GLY A 310 -1.72 9.87 7.01
N HIS A 311 -2.75 9.72 7.84
CA HIS A 311 -4.07 9.34 7.34
C HIS A 311 -4.66 10.46 6.49
N THR A 312 -5.46 10.08 5.50
CA THR A 312 -6.26 11.01 4.69
C THR A 312 -7.71 10.54 4.64
N GLN A 313 -8.62 11.38 4.16
CA GLN A 313 -10.04 11.02 4.11
C GLN A 313 -10.34 9.97 3.03
N GLU A 314 -9.53 9.92 1.96
CA GLU A 314 -9.75 9.10 0.78
C GLU A 314 -8.45 8.39 0.35
N GLY A 315 -8.53 7.51 -0.66
CA GLY A 315 -7.36 6.80 -1.17
C GLY A 315 -6.80 5.76 -0.19
N VAL A 316 -5.59 5.27 -0.47
CA VAL A 316 -4.96 4.17 0.28
C VAL A 316 -4.78 4.50 1.76
N MET A 317 -4.38 5.74 2.09
CA MET A 317 -4.23 6.20 3.47
C MET A 317 -5.55 6.61 4.15
N GLY A 318 -6.67 6.38 3.47
CA GLY A 318 -8.03 6.50 4.00
C GLY A 318 -8.75 5.15 3.93
N HIS A 319 -9.91 5.13 3.30
CA HIS A 319 -10.75 3.93 3.16
C HIS A 319 -10.59 3.21 1.80
N GLY A 320 -9.66 3.66 0.95
CA GLY A 320 -9.48 3.16 -0.41
C GLY A 320 -8.65 1.88 -0.51
N PHE A 321 -7.93 1.47 0.55
CA PHE A 321 -7.03 0.32 0.48
C PHE A 321 -7.76 -1.01 0.26
N ASP A 322 -9.03 -1.13 0.68
CA ASP A 322 -9.82 -2.34 0.44
C ASP A 322 -9.98 -2.63 -1.07
N TYR A 323 -9.94 -1.62 -1.92
CA TYR A 323 -10.20 -1.73 -3.36
C TYR A 323 -8.99 -2.21 -4.18
N LEU A 324 -7.98 -2.83 -3.56
CA LEU A 324 -6.77 -3.29 -4.25
C LEU A 324 -7.08 -4.25 -5.42
N ASN A 325 -8.12 -5.08 -5.30
CA ASN A 325 -8.58 -5.96 -6.36
C ASN A 325 -8.77 -5.21 -7.70
N ARG A 326 -9.24 -3.96 -7.65
CA ARG A 326 -9.47 -3.13 -8.83
C ARG A 326 -8.20 -2.73 -9.54
N VAL A 327 -7.06 -2.77 -8.88
CA VAL A 327 -5.76 -2.52 -9.53
C VAL A 327 -5.44 -3.64 -10.50
N LEU A 328 -5.86 -4.88 -10.20
CA LEU A 328 -5.44 -6.11 -10.87
C LEU A 328 -6.52 -6.73 -11.77
N THR A 329 -7.79 -6.36 -11.62
CA THR A 329 -8.90 -6.91 -12.42
C THR A 329 -9.65 -5.82 -13.18
N VAL A 330 -10.21 -6.16 -14.33
CA VAL A 330 -11.02 -5.24 -15.16
C VAL A 330 -12.52 -5.37 -14.93
N ASP A 331 -13.02 -6.57 -14.64
CA ASP A 331 -14.45 -6.82 -14.44
C ASP A 331 -14.81 -6.71 -12.97
N GLN A 332 -15.21 -5.52 -12.54
CA GLN A 332 -15.75 -5.35 -11.20
C GLN A 332 -17.10 -4.65 -11.19
N LEU A 333 -18.06 -5.30 -10.54
CA LEU A 333 -19.29 -4.66 -10.12
C LEU A 333 -18.95 -3.53 -9.14
N THR A 334 -19.79 -2.49 -9.12
CA THR A 334 -19.71 -1.47 -8.08
C THR A 334 -19.84 -2.15 -6.72
N GLU A 335 -18.83 -2.00 -5.87
CA GLU A 335 -18.85 -2.55 -4.52
C GLU A 335 -19.30 -1.43 -3.57
N HIS A 336 -20.35 -1.67 -2.79
CA HIS A 336 -20.77 -0.73 -1.74
C HIS A 336 -20.21 -1.21 -0.40
N LEU A 337 -18.91 -1.04 -0.22
CA LEU A 337 -18.23 -1.44 1.01
C LEU A 337 -18.51 -0.43 2.12
N PRO A 338 -18.69 -0.88 3.37
CA PRO A 338 -18.68 0.01 4.52
C PRO A 338 -17.37 0.81 4.57
N GLN A 339 -17.48 2.11 4.87
CA GLN A 339 -16.30 2.91 5.16
C GLN A 339 -15.70 2.43 6.47
N ARG A 340 -14.47 1.92 6.42
CA ARG A 340 -13.70 1.70 7.65
C ARG A 340 -13.53 3.05 8.33
N ILE A 341 -13.82 3.07 9.63
CA ILE A 341 -13.66 4.28 10.44
C ILE A 341 -12.16 4.48 10.64
N VAL A 342 -11.53 5.21 9.72
CA VAL A 342 -10.36 6.03 10.05
C VAL A 342 -10.93 7.13 10.94
N THR A 343 -10.55 7.19 12.20
CA THR A 343 -11.20 8.01 13.26
C THR A 343 -11.37 9.47 12.84
N THR A 344 -12.48 9.82 12.17
CA THR A 344 -12.76 11.18 11.73
C THR A 344 -13.49 11.91 12.85
N SER A 345 -12.80 12.87 13.46
CA SER A 345 -13.30 13.61 14.63
C SER A 345 -14.34 14.68 14.23
N ALA A 346 -15.57 14.27 13.97
CA ALA A 346 -16.71 15.20 13.89
C ALA A 346 -17.82 14.91 14.92
N ALA A 347 -17.76 13.78 15.65
CA ALA A 347 -18.82 13.38 16.57
C ALA A 347 -18.47 13.48 18.07
N ALA A 348 -17.29 13.99 18.43
CA ALA A 348 -16.78 13.93 19.80
C ALA A 348 -17.09 15.16 20.69
N ALA A 349 -17.95 16.09 20.25
CA ALA A 349 -18.30 17.27 21.03
C ALA A 349 -19.41 17.04 22.09
N SER A 350 -19.91 15.80 22.26
CA SER A 350 -21.04 15.54 23.19
C SER A 350 -20.94 14.22 23.94
N ALA A 351 -19.80 13.92 24.57
CA ALA A 351 -19.75 12.92 25.65
C ALA A 351 -18.49 13.14 26.52
N SER A 352 -18.59 14.03 27.50
CA SER A 352 -17.65 14.10 28.61
C SER A 352 -17.87 12.93 29.57
N THR A 353 -16.76 12.36 30.04
CA THR A 353 -16.53 11.40 31.15
C THR A 353 -16.24 9.93 30.80
N SER A 354 -15.09 9.49 31.33
CA SER A 354 -14.44 8.16 31.31
C SER A 354 -13.52 7.80 30.13
N SER A 355 -12.25 7.61 30.50
CA SER A 355 -11.10 7.15 29.73
C SER A 355 -11.30 5.79 29.06
N ARG A 356 -11.09 5.73 27.73
CA ARG A 356 -10.66 4.56 26.92
C ARG A 356 -10.50 5.02 25.45
N PRO A 357 -9.36 4.83 24.77
CA PRO A 357 -9.32 4.94 23.31
C PRO A 357 -9.98 3.68 22.74
N ARG A 358 -11.12 3.82 22.07
CA ARG A 358 -11.89 2.71 21.47
C ARG A 358 -11.47 2.47 20.03
N PHE A 359 -11.11 1.21 19.77
CA PHE A 359 -11.08 0.51 18.51
C PHE A 359 -12.37 0.69 17.68
N THR A 360 -12.23 0.46 16.37
CA THR A 360 -13.24 0.44 15.30
C THR A 360 -14.58 -0.20 15.72
N GLN A 361 -15.51 0.63 16.18
CA GLN A 361 -16.91 0.25 16.40
C GLN A 361 -17.77 0.80 15.26
N LEU A 362 -18.37 -0.10 14.49
CA LEU A 362 -19.44 0.23 13.55
C LEU A 362 -20.69 0.69 14.29
N LYS A 363 -21.00 2.00 14.21
CA LYS A 363 -22.39 2.47 14.24
C LYS A 363 -22.63 3.60 13.24
N LEU A 364 -23.66 3.36 12.43
CA LEU A 364 -24.20 4.16 11.35
C LEU A 364 -25.02 5.35 11.88
N LYS A 365 -24.91 6.53 11.24
CA LYS A 365 -26.03 7.34 10.69
C LYS A 365 -25.54 8.76 10.34
N GLN A 366 -25.36 9.04 9.04
CA GLN A 366 -25.41 10.40 8.48
C GLN A 366 -26.12 10.36 7.11
N PRO A 367 -26.74 11.48 6.67
CA PRO A 367 -27.88 11.45 5.75
C PRO A 367 -27.50 11.10 4.32
N ALA A 368 -28.35 10.27 3.71
CA ALA A 368 -28.25 9.82 2.33
C ALA A 368 -28.60 10.97 1.36
N GLY A 369 -27.57 11.56 0.74
CA GLY A 369 -27.70 12.46 -0.39
C GLY A 369 -26.46 12.38 -1.29
N ASN A 370 -26.66 12.07 -2.57
CA ASN A 370 -25.72 11.99 -3.72
C ASN A 370 -24.39 11.21 -3.61
N LYS A 371 -23.84 10.94 -2.42
CA LYS A 371 -22.57 10.19 -2.27
C LYS A 371 -22.60 8.80 -2.90
N PHE A 372 -23.76 8.15 -2.96
CA PHE A 372 -23.90 6.85 -3.63
C PHE A 372 -23.63 6.96 -5.14
N LEU A 373 -24.17 7.98 -5.80
CA LEU A 373 -23.96 8.22 -7.23
C LEU A 373 -22.54 8.68 -7.50
N ASP A 374 -21.96 9.50 -6.61
CA ASP A 374 -20.57 9.94 -6.74
C ASP A 374 -19.59 8.77 -6.57
N ASN A 375 -19.80 7.91 -5.57
CA ASN A 375 -19.04 6.67 -5.38
C ASN A 375 -19.22 5.70 -6.56
N TYR A 376 -20.43 5.61 -7.10
CA TYR A 376 -20.70 4.81 -8.29
C TYR A 376 -19.91 5.35 -9.50
N HIS A 377 -19.91 6.66 -9.73
CA HIS A 377 -19.20 7.28 -10.83
C HIS A 377 -17.68 7.21 -10.66
N SER A 378 -17.14 7.39 -9.45
CA SER A 378 -15.71 7.27 -9.19
C SER A 378 -15.23 5.84 -9.44
N GLN A 379 -15.93 4.86 -8.90
CA GLN A 379 -15.66 3.43 -9.09
C GLN A 379 -15.71 2.96 -10.55
N ARG A 380 -16.42 3.67 -11.42
CA ARG A 380 -16.46 3.39 -12.86
C ARG A 380 -15.37 4.11 -13.66
N ARG A 381 -14.82 5.19 -13.11
CA ARG A 381 -13.79 6.02 -13.77
C ARG A 381 -12.38 5.69 -13.31
N ASN A 382 -12.23 5.13 -12.11
CA ASN A 382 -10.96 4.77 -11.53
C ASN A 382 -11.09 3.48 -10.69
N ASP A 383 -9.95 2.90 -10.34
CA ASP A 383 -9.90 1.70 -9.50
C ASP A 383 -10.07 1.99 -8.01
N CYS A 384 -10.36 3.24 -7.60
CA CYS A 384 -10.53 3.69 -6.21
C CYS A 384 -9.34 3.42 -5.26
N PHE A 385 -8.25 2.86 -5.79
CA PHE A 385 -7.02 2.60 -5.08
C PHE A 385 -5.97 3.58 -5.59
N TYR A 386 -5.74 4.67 -4.86
CA TYR A 386 -4.80 5.71 -5.26
C TYR A 386 -4.19 6.39 -4.02
N PHE A 387 -3.00 6.96 -4.17
CA PHE A 387 -2.46 7.89 -3.18
C PHE A 387 -2.99 9.29 -3.47
N SER A 388 -3.56 9.96 -2.47
CA SER A 388 -3.96 11.36 -2.60
C SER A 388 -2.75 12.22 -3.00
N ARG A 389 -2.99 13.42 -3.54
CA ARG A 389 -1.92 14.26 -4.10
C ARG A 389 -0.77 14.48 -3.11
N ASN A 390 -1.08 14.86 -1.88
CA ASN A 390 -0.10 15.06 -0.82
C ASN A 390 0.70 13.78 -0.51
N CYS A 391 0.03 12.62 -0.40
CA CYS A 391 0.69 11.34 -0.18
C CYS A 391 1.61 10.96 -1.36
N ALA A 392 1.16 11.16 -2.60
CA ALA A 392 1.97 10.89 -3.79
C ALA A 392 3.22 11.78 -3.84
N VAL A 393 3.12 13.06 -3.46
CA VAL A 393 4.25 13.98 -3.34
C VAL A 393 5.24 13.51 -2.27
N ILE A 394 4.75 13.12 -1.09
CA ILE A 394 5.60 12.59 -0.01
C ILE A 394 6.34 11.35 -0.50
N LEU A 395 5.61 10.36 -1.01
CA LEU A 395 6.19 9.12 -1.53
C LEU A 395 7.21 9.37 -2.64
N ALA A 396 6.89 10.21 -3.63
CA ALA A 396 7.80 10.49 -4.75
C ALA A 396 9.11 11.18 -4.33
N GLN A 397 9.08 11.90 -3.20
CA GLN A 397 10.21 12.63 -2.65
C GLN A 397 10.93 11.88 -1.52
N HIS A 398 10.28 10.88 -0.93
CA HIS A 398 10.81 10.09 0.18
C HIS A 398 12.04 9.27 -0.24
N ARG A 399 13.06 9.22 0.62
CA ARG A 399 14.39 8.65 0.30
C ARG A 399 14.33 7.19 -0.14
N TRP A 400 13.40 6.40 0.41
CA TRP A 400 13.23 4.99 0.04
C TRP A 400 12.64 4.77 -1.35
N LEU A 401 11.98 5.76 -1.94
CA LEU A 401 11.25 5.62 -3.20
C LEU A 401 11.89 6.38 -4.36
N ARG A 402 12.84 7.27 -4.06
CA ARG A 402 13.64 7.97 -5.06
C ARG A 402 14.74 7.07 -5.61
N PRO A 403 14.93 7.04 -6.94
CA PRO A 403 16.04 6.30 -7.55
C PRO A 403 17.37 6.99 -7.24
N ASP A 404 18.45 6.21 -7.23
CA ASP A 404 19.85 6.67 -7.29
C ASP A 404 20.31 7.69 -6.22
N LEU A 405 19.69 7.69 -5.04
CA LEU A 405 20.19 8.49 -3.93
C LEU A 405 21.50 7.94 -3.38
N LYS A 406 22.55 8.76 -3.44
CA LYS A 406 23.81 8.51 -2.72
C LYS A 406 23.59 8.84 -1.23
N ALA A 407 24.19 8.04 -0.34
CA ALA A 407 24.01 8.16 1.11
C ALA A 407 24.52 9.49 1.73
N GLN A 408 25.26 10.30 0.97
CA GLN A 408 25.75 11.61 1.41
C GLN A 408 24.68 12.67 1.17
N LEU A 409 23.83 12.89 2.17
CA LEU A 409 22.86 13.99 2.21
C LEU A 409 23.27 15.00 3.28
N HIS A 410 22.97 16.27 3.03
CA HIS A 410 23.16 17.32 4.03
C HIS A 410 22.12 17.16 5.14
N ASN A 411 22.51 17.47 6.38
CA ASN A 411 21.55 17.48 7.48
C ASN A 411 20.59 18.68 7.30
N ALA A 412 19.32 18.38 7.03
CA ALA A 412 18.28 19.40 7.00
C ALA A 412 18.07 19.99 8.39
N HIS A 413 18.25 21.30 8.49
CA HIS A 413 17.99 22.08 9.67
C HIS A 413 16.60 22.71 9.55
N ILE A 414 15.57 21.98 9.97
CA ILE A 414 14.18 22.44 9.95
C ILE A 414 13.76 22.89 11.36
N GLN A 415 13.17 24.07 11.48
CA GLN A 415 12.69 24.64 12.75
C GLN A 415 11.30 25.28 12.61
N LEU A 416 10.58 25.29 13.73
CA LEU A 416 9.39 26.11 13.93
C LEU A 416 9.80 27.34 14.76
N LEU A 417 9.47 28.54 14.28
CA LEU A 417 9.68 29.81 14.97
C LEU A 417 8.35 30.27 15.59
N PRO A 418 8.16 30.15 16.92
CA PRO A 418 6.88 30.47 17.56
C PRO A 418 6.48 31.94 17.44
N ASP A 419 7.44 32.86 17.51
CA ASP A 419 7.20 34.31 17.52
C ASP A 419 6.63 34.82 16.19
N SER A 420 7.01 34.19 15.07
CA SER A 420 6.55 34.56 13.73
C SER A 420 5.57 33.56 13.12
N SER A 421 5.27 32.46 13.80
CA SER A 421 4.46 31.34 13.29
C SER A 421 5.03 30.75 11.98
N GLU A 422 6.34 30.75 11.83
CA GLU A 422 7.03 30.33 10.60
C GLU A 422 7.73 28.99 10.74
N ILE A 423 7.74 28.24 9.65
CA ILE A 423 8.61 27.08 9.45
C ILE A 423 9.77 27.53 8.59
N VAL A 424 10.99 27.26 9.05
CA VAL A 424 12.23 27.63 8.36
C VAL A 424 13.06 26.39 8.13
N SER A 425 13.65 26.29 6.94
CA SER A 425 14.63 25.26 6.60
C SER A 425 15.79 25.84 5.80
N ASN A 426 16.96 25.23 5.97
CA ASN A 426 18.13 25.47 5.10
C ASN A 426 18.00 24.78 3.73
N ILE A 427 17.07 23.83 3.58
CA ILE A 427 16.76 23.13 2.33
C ILE A 427 15.35 23.55 1.92
N ALA A 428 15.10 23.71 0.62
CA ALA A 428 13.78 24.09 0.14
C ALA A 428 12.69 23.11 0.60
N LEU A 429 11.59 23.66 1.10
CA LEU A 429 10.39 22.94 1.46
C LEU A 429 9.73 22.42 0.18
N ARG A 430 9.29 21.16 0.22
CA ARG A 430 8.48 20.54 -0.83
C ARG A 430 7.02 20.47 -0.42
N LEU A 431 6.76 20.15 0.85
CA LEU A 431 5.41 20.01 1.38
C LEU A 431 5.39 20.25 2.89
N VAL A 432 4.32 20.88 3.37
CA VAL A 432 4.02 21.05 4.79
C VAL A 432 2.61 20.52 5.03
N GLU A 433 2.45 19.70 6.07
CA GLU A 433 1.17 19.12 6.49
C GLU A 433 0.87 19.46 7.95
N LEU A 434 -0.38 19.80 8.22
CA LEU A 434 -0.90 19.84 9.59
C LEU A 434 -1.68 18.56 9.86
N ARG A 435 -1.23 17.77 10.84
CA ARG A 435 -1.78 16.45 11.17
C ARG A 435 -2.32 16.43 12.58
N CYS A 436 -3.44 15.75 12.80
CA CYS A 436 -4.01 15.60 14.14
C CYS A 436 -3.12 14.71 15.02
N ASN A 437 -2.91 15.08 16.28
CA ASN A 437 -2.10 14.29 17.23
C ASN A 437 -2.71 12.92 17.54
N LEU A 438 -4.04 12.79 17.46
CA LEU A 438 -4.75 11.57 17.85
C LEU A 438 -4.51 10.40 16.87
N ASN A 439 -4.48 10.71 15.57
CA ASN A 439 -4.50 9.67 14.54
C ASN A 439 -3.72 10.06 13.27
N SER A 440 -2.94 11.15 13.30
CA SER A 440 -2.21 11.65 12.15
C SER A 440 -3.06 11.95 10.91
N LEU A 441 -4.37 12.19 11.07
CA LEU A 441 -5.24 12.63 9.98
C LEU A 441 -4.79 14.01 9.50
N VAL A 442 -4.54 14.13 8.20
CA VAL A 442 -4.17 15.39 7.56
C VAL A 442 -5.37 16.33 7.56
N ALA A 443 -5.25 17.43 8.30
CA ALA A 443 -6.25 18.49 8.35
C ALA A 443 -6.04 19.50 7.22
N HIS A 444 -4.78 19.75 6.85
CA HIS A 444 -4.40 20.68 5.80
C HIS A 444 -3.00 20.33 5.27
N TYR A 445 -2.73 20.67 4.01
CA TYR A 445 -1.39 20.59 3.44
C TYR A 445 -1.15 21.72 2.44
N GLU A 446 0.11 22.15 2.34
CA GLU A 446 0.60 23.09 1.35
C GLU A 446 1.71 22.41 0.53
N GLU A 447 1.60 22.44 -0.80
CA GLU A 447 2.59 21.89 -1.73
C GLU A 447 3.38 23.04 -2.37
N PHE A 448 4.71 22.98 -2.30
CA PHE A 448 5.58 24.02 -2.87
C PHE A 448 6.28 23.51 -4.15
N PRO A 449 6.33 24.31 -5.22
CA PRO A 449 7.09 23.92 -6.42
C PRO A 449 8.59 23.86 -6.12
N ALA A 450 9.34 23.13 -6.94
CA ALA A 450 10.80 23.07 -6.79
C ALA A 450 11.48 24.44 -7.04
N GLN A 451 10.83 25.31 -7.84
CA GLN A 451 11.27 26.66 -8.14
C GLN A 451 10.06 27.62 -8.14
N PRO A 452 10.15 28.80 -7.50
CA PRO A 452 11.27 29.29 -6.69
C PRO A 452 11.42 28.49 -5.38
N ALA A 453 12.66 28.39 -4.89
CA ALA A 453 12.98 27.66 -3.66
C ALA A 453 12.31 28.32 -2.45
N THR A 454 11.40 27.60 -1.79
CA THR A 454 10.70 28.10 -0.59
C THR A 454 11.43 27.62 0.65
N LEU A 455 12.17 28.50 1.33
CA LEU A 455 12.91 28.18 2.56
C LEU A 455 12.16 28.54 3.85
N ARG A 456 11.14 29.39 3.72
CA ARG A 456 10.32 29.89 4.83
C ARG A 456 8.86 29.79 4.45
N PHE A 457 8.03 29.34 5.39
CA PHE A 457 6.59 29.28 5.22
C PHE A 457 5.90 29.71 6.51
N ARG A 458 5.06 30.75 6.42
CA ARG A 458 4.25 31.21 7.55
C ARG A 458 2.93 30.45 7.57
N LEU A 459 2.62 29.82 8.70
CA LEU A 459 1.34 29.16 8.89
C LEU A 459 0.23 30.21 9.02
N PRO A 460 -0.92 30.04 8.33
CA PRO A 460 -2.11 30.85 8.55
C PRO A 460 -2.53 30.82 10.03
N ASP A 461 -3.01 31.95 10.55
CA ASP A 461 -3.34 32.12 11.98
C ASP A 461 -4.32 31.06 12.51
N ALA A 462 -5.28 30.64 11.67
CA ALA A 462 -6.22 29.57 12.02
C ALA A 462 -5.53 28.22 12.25
N LEU A 463 -4.53 27.88 11.43
CA LEU A 463 -3.76 26.64 11.57
C LEU A 463 -2.76 26.74 12.72
N TRP A 464 -2.17 27.91 12.92
CA TRP A 464 -1.31 28.20 14.06
C TRP A 464 -2.06 28.01 15.38
N HIS A 465 -3.31 28.46 15.47
CA HIS A 465 -4.16 28.27 16.64
C HIS A 465 -4.36 26.77 16.97
N LEU A 466 -4.53 25.91 15.97
CA LEU A 466 -4.65 24.46 16.18
C LEU A 466 -3.36 23.83 16.73
N LEU A 467 -2.20 24.32 16.26
CA LEU A 467 -0.87 23.84 16.63
C LEU A 467 -0.42 24.34 18.02
N ALA A 468 -0.44 25.66 18.23
CA ALA A 468 0.16 26.32 19.38
C ALA A 468 -0.83 26.50 20.54
N THR A 469 -2.07 26.90 20.24
CA THR A 469 -3.08 27.21 21.26
C THR A 469 -3.85 25.97 21.69
N GLN A 470 -4.46 25.24 20.74
CA GLN A 470 -5.22 24.03 21.04
C GLN A 470 -4.36 22.78 21.22
N ARG A 471 -3.13 22.79 20.69
CA ARG A 471 -2.18 21.66 20.74
C ARG A 471 -2.79 20.33 20.29
N SER A 472 -3.76 20.41 19.38
CA SER A 472 -4.47 19.26 18.84
C SER A 472 -3.77 18.66 17.62
N HIS A 473 -2.82 19.39 17.05
CA HIS A 473 -2.12 19.05 15.82
C HIS A 473 -0.60 19.17 15.97
N TYR A 474 0.11 18.57 15.03
CA TYR A 474 1.55 18.75 14.79
C TYR A 474 1.77 19.06 13.31
N VAL A 475 2.91 19.67 13.01
CA VAL A 475 3.34 19.94 11.64
C VAL A 475 4.29 18.84 11.18
N PHE A 476 4.00 18.26 10.02
CA PHE A 476 4.92 17.43 9.26
C PHE A 476 5.52 18.25 8.13
N VAL A 477 6.84 18.24 8.00
CA VAL A 477 7.58 18.97 6.97
C VAL A 477 8.34 17.99 6.10
N LEU A 478 8.34 18.22 4.80
CA LEU A 478 9.11 17.50 3.79
C LEU A 478 9.93 18.48 2.94
N THR A 479 11.21 18.20 2.76
CA THR A 479 12.11 18.99 1.89
C THR A 479 12.19 18.44 0.46
N ILE A 480 12.74 19.22 -0.46
CA ILE A 480 13.06 18.79 -1.83
C ILE A 480 14.19 17.74 -1.90
N GLU A 481 14.88 17.46 -0.79
CA GLU A 481 15.86 16.38 -0.69
C GLU A 481 15.27 15.10 -0.08
N GLY A 482 14.06 15.17 0.47
CA GLY A 482 13.38 14.03 1.10
C GLY A 482 13.63 13.92 2.60
N ASP A 483 14.07 15.00 3.24
CA ASP A 483 14.14 15.09 4.70
C ASP A 483 12.76 15.33 5.26
N THR A 484 12.46 14.66 6.36
CA THR A 484 11.20 14.80 7.07
C THR A 484 11.42 15.27 8.50
N LYS A 485 10.53 16.11 9.01
CA LYS A 485 10.54 16.50 10.42
C LYS A 485 9.13 16.70 10.96
N ARG A 486 8.90 16.17 12.16
CA ARG A 486 7.74 16.48 13.00
C ARG A 486 8.07 17.67 13.89
N LEU A 487 7.23 18.70 13.84
CA LEU A 487 7.33 19.91 14.66
C LEU A 487 6.04 20.07 15.48
N ALA A 488 6.18 20.36 16.77
CA ALA A 488 5.08 20.68 17.66
C ALA A 488 5.50 21.84 18.57
N CYS A 489 4.52 22.55 19.14
CA CYS A 489 4.77 23.50 20.21
C CYS A 489 4.81 22.71 21.53
N ASP A 490 6.00 22.29 21.95
CA ASP A 490 6.18 21.63 23.24
C ASP A 490 5.84 22.60 24.39
N PRO A 491 5.36 22.11 25.55
CA PRO A 491 5.30 22.94 26.74
C PRO A 491 6.71 23.39 27.09
N VAL A 492 6.87 24.69 27.36
CA VAL A 492 8.04 25.18 28.09
C VAL A 492 8.09 24.36 29.39
N GLN A 493 9.16 23.59 29.57
CA GLN A 493 9.49 23.07 30.89
C GLN A 493 9.93 24.29 31.70
N ASP A 494 8.99 24.85 32.46
CA ASP A 494 9.29 25.77 33.56
C ASP A 494 9.80 24.98 34.77
#